data_AF-A0A2H0XSB6-F1
#
_entry.id   AF-A0A2H0XSB6-F1
#
_cell.length_a   1.000
_cell.length_b   1.000
_cell.length_c   1.000
_cell.angle_alpha   90.00
_cell.angle_beta   90.00
_cell.angle_gamma   90.00
#
_symmetry.space_group_name_H-M   'P 1'
#
loop_
_entity.id
_entity.type
_entity.pdbx_description
1 polymer ?
#
loop_
_entity_poly.entity_id
_entity_poly.type
_entity_poly.pdbx_seq_one_letter_code
_entity_poly.pdbx_strand_id
1 'polypeptide(L)'
;MKHKKINLRKVPSDVNIVQRLLLLQEKSFGGTCLPKTMHLANSIKDSLSLCKPYLNLPGEWSFEDKVLVLICPTFKRLIDLYYEGKILQMEETYPGNELITIDEILYHTLSKMPKRFKICNQRITSTGNESDK
;
A
#
# COMPACT_ATOMS: atom_id res chain seq x y z
N MET A 1 9.35 15.14 55.61
CA MET A 1 9.43 14.58 54.25
C MET A 1 8.12 14.87 53.53
N LYS A 2 8.13 15.66 52.43
CA LYS A 2 6.92 16.08 51.71
C LYS A 2 6.77 15.25 50.44
N HIS A 3 5.79 14.35 50.38
CA HIS A 3 5.47 13.59 49.18
C HIS A 3 4.72 14.47 48.17
N LYS A 4 5.36 14.71 47.03
CA LYS A 4 4.82 15.47 45.90
C LYS A 4 3.86 14.56 45.12
N LYS A 5 2.55 14.79 45.22
CA LYS A 5 1.53 14.11 44.41
C LYS A 5 1.72 14.53 42.95
N ILE A 6 1.96 13.56 42.07
CA ILE A 6 2.07 13.77 40.63
C ILE A 6 0.65 13.74 40.06
N ASN A 7 0.19 14.87 39.54
CA ASN A 7 -1.06 14.95 38.79
C ASN A 7 -0.86 14.27 37.43
N LEU A 8 -1.42 13.06 37.26
CA LEU A 8 -1.63 12.49 35.93
C LEU A 8 -2.63 13.39 35.19
N ARG A 9 -2.14 14.21 34.27
CA ARG A 9 -2.98 14.90 33.30
C ARG A 9 -3.71 13.82 32.49
N LYS A 10 -5.03 13.75 32.64
CA LYS A 10 -5.91 13.04 31.72
C LYS A 10 -5.67 13.60 30.32
N VAL A 11 -5.10 12.80 29.44
CA VAL A 11 -5.01 13.10 28.01
C VAL A 11 -6.44 13.02 27.46
N PRO A 12 -6.97 14.06 26.80
CA PRO A 12 -8.31 14.01 26.23
C PRO A 12 -8.32 12.95 25.12
N SER A 13 -9.13 11.90 25.29
CA SER A 13 -9.23 10.75 24.38
C SER A 13 -10.04 11.04 23.10
N ASP A 14 -10.48 12.28 22.90
CA ASP A 14 -11.41 12.68 21.84
C ASP A 14 -10.79 13.68 20.85
N VAL A 15 -9.46 13.72 20.74
CA VAL A 15 -8.81 14.44 19.64
C VAL A 15 -8.89 13.59 18.36
N ASN A 16 -10.07 13.69 17.76
CA ASN A 16 -10.25 13.99 16.35
C ASN A 16 -10.08 12.85 15.33
N ILE A 17 -11.01 11.89 15.39
CA ILE A 17 -11.26 10.90 14.33
C ILE A 17 -11.43 11.59 12.96
N VAL A 18 -12.04 12.79 12.92
CA VAL A 18 -12.28 13.56 11.69
C VAL A 18 -10.97 14.15 11.12
N GLN A 19 -10.05 14.64 11.95
CA GLN A 19 -8.70 15.05 11.52
C GLN A 19 -7.87 13.85 11.09
N ARG A 20 -8.01 12.68 11.73
CA ARG A 20 -7.37 11.43 11.25
C ARG A 20 -7.93 10.98 9.90
N LEU A 21 -9.23 11.11 9.68
CA LEU A 21 -9.88 10.82 8.39
C LEU A 21 -9.54 11.85 7.30
N LEU A 22 -9.35 13.12 7.68
CA LEU A 22 -8.85 14.18 6.78
C LEU A 22 -7.36 14.01 6.48
N LEU A 23 -6.55 13.50 7.41
CA LEU A 23 -5.15 13.12 7.15
C LEU A 23 -5.03 11.89 6.24
N LEU A 24 -6.04 11.01 6.22
CA LEU A 24 -6.13 9.92 5.24
C LEU A 24 -6.46 10.41 3.82
N GLN A 25 -6.84 11.69 3.62
CA GLN A 25 -7.06 12.24 2.28
C GLN A 25 -5.76 12.52 1.52
N GLU A 26 -4.62 12.57 2.20
CA GLU A 26 -3.32 12.66 1.54
C GLU A 26 -2.34 11.71 2.22
N LYS A 27 -1.73 10.87 1.39
CA LYS A 27 -0.58 9.97 1.66
C LYS A 27 -0.98 8.53 1.97
N SER A 28 -0.75 7.70 0.97
CA SER A 28 -0.34 6.29 1.08
C SER A 28 0.68 6.05 2.21
N PHE A 29 0.75 4.83 2.74
CA PHE A 29 1.77 4.42 3.70
C PHE A 29 3.20 4.67 3.18
N GLY A 30 3.52 4.40 1.91
CA GLY A 30 4.90 4.53 1.37
C GLY A 30 5.11 5.37 0.10
N GLY A 31 4.13 6.15 -0.33
CA GLY A 31 4.19 6.87 -1.62
C GLY A 31 5.15 8.07 -1.68
N THR A 32 5.37 8.81 -0.59
CA THR A 32 6.27 9.99 -0.59
C THR A 32 7.74 9.60 -0.47
N CYS A 33 8.04 8.48 0.18
CA CYS A 33 9.40 8.10 0.55
C CYS A 33 10.06 7.08 -0.40
N LEU A 34 9.35 6.62 -1.43
CA LEU A 34 9.85 5.61 -2.39
C LEU A 34 9.79 6.12 -3.85
N PRO A 35 10.42 7.27 -4.17
CA PRO A 35 10.25 7.93 -5.45
C PRO A 35 10.70 7.09 -6.66
N LYS A 36 11.80 6.31 -6.57
CA LYS A 36 12.27 5.48 -7.70
C LYS A 36 11.28 4.35 -7.99
N THR A 37 10.82 3.66 -6.94
CA THR A 37 9.85 2.57 -7.05
C THR A 37 8.53 3.07 -7.61
N MET A 38 8.01 4.19 -7.08
CA MET A 38 6.71 4.73 -7.52
C MET A 38 6.76 5.32 -8.92
N HIS A 39 7.90 5.88 -9.34
CA HIS A 39 8.08 6.31 -10.73
C HIS A 39 8.00 5.12 -11.70
N LEU A 40 8.72 4.02 -11.40
CA LEU A 40 8.65 2.82 -12.21
C LEU A 40 7.24 2.22 -12.19
N ALA A 41 6.62 2.09 -11.02
CA ALA A 41 5.28 1.52 -10.88
C ALA A 41 4.24 2.30 -11.70
N ASN A 42 4.30 3.63 -11.71
CA ASN A 42 3.42 4.46 -12.53
C ASN A 42 3.62 4.21 -14.03
N SER A 43 4.87 4.02 -14.49
CA SER A 43 5.15 3.71 -15.91
C SER A 43 4.59 2.37 -16.38
N ILE A 44 4.29 1.45 -15.45
CA ILE A 44 3.72 0.12 -15.73
C ILE A 44 2.34 -0.09 -15.08
N LYS A 45 1.66 1.00 -14.69
CA LYS A 45 0.41 0.98 -13.90
C LYS A 45 -0.66 0.07 -14.51
N ASP A 46 -0.85 0.16 -15.83
CA ASP A 46 -1.85 -0.65 -16.53
C ASP A 46 -1.56 -2.15 -16.39
N SER A 47 -0.29 -2.55 -16.50
CA SER A 47 0.10 -3.95 -16.33
C SER A 47 -0.10 -4.45 -14.90
N LEU A 48 0.14 -3.59 -13.91
CA LEU A 48 -0.06 -3.92 -12.50
C LEU A 48 -1.55 -4.02 -12.14
N SER A 49 -2.38 -3.15 -12.69
CA SER A 49 -3.84 -3.17 -12.43
C SER A 49 -4.54 -4.44 -12.93
N LEU A 50 -3.95 -5.15 -13.90
CA LEU A 50 -4.44 -6.41 -14.43
C LEU A 50 -3.94 -7.64 -13.64
N CYS A 51 -3.10 -7.45 -12.63
CA CYS A 51 -2.56 -8.51 -11.80
C CYS A 51 -3.62 -9.05 -10.82
N LYS A 52 -3.88 -10.37 -10.83
CA LYS A 52 -4.83 -11.01 -9.87
C LYS A 52 -4.50 -10.68 -8.40
N PRO A 53 -3.25 -10.83 -7.93
CA PRO A 53 -2.87 -10.37 -6.59
C PRO A 53 -3.23 -8.91 -6.29
N TYR A 54 -3.08 -7.99 -7.26
CA TYR A 54 -3.45 -6.58 -7.11
C TYR A 54 -4.96 -6.40 -6.95
N LEU A 55 -5.75 -7.12 -7.74
CA LEU A 55 -7.22 -7.08 -7.69
C LEU A 55 -7.81 -7.63 -6.38
N ASN A 56 -7.07 -8.48 -5.67
CA ASN A 56 -7.49 -9.04 -4.39
C ASN A 56 -7.19 -8.12 -3.18
N LEU A 57 -6.54 -6.97 -3.41
CA LEU A 57 -6.24 -6.02 -2.34
C LEU A 57 -7.42 -5.07 -2.07
N PRO A 58 -7.53 -4.53 -0.84
CA PRO A 58 -8.65 -3.66 -0.47
C PRO A 58 -8.78 -2.44 -1.39
N GLY A 59 -10.02 -2.09 -1.74
CA GLY A 59 -10.32 -1.04 -2.73
C GLY A 59 -9.84 0.34 -2.28
N GLU A 60 -9.98 0.61 -0.99
CA GLU A 60 -9.60 1.85 -0.29
C GLU A 60 -8.10 2.08 -0.21
N TRP A 61 -7.28 1.06 -0.50
CA TRP A 61 -5.83 1.24 -0.52
C TRP A 61 -5.38 2.07 -1.71
N SER A 62 -4.40 2.94 -1.45
CA SER A 62 -3.73 3.74 -2.48
C SER A 62 -3.04 2.85 -3.52
N PHE A 63 -2.73 3.42 -4.68
CA PHE A 63 -2.00 2.70 -5.71
C PHE A 63 -0.62 2.25 -5.19
N GLU A 64 0.07 3.16 -4.51
CA GLU A 64 1.40 3.00 -3.96
C GLU A 64 1.45 1.86 -2.93
N ASP A 65 0.45 1.77 -2.05
CA ASP A 65 0.40 0.73 -1.02
C ASP A 65 0.07 -0.64 -1.62
N LYS A 66 -0.81 -0.68 -2.63
CA LYS A 66 -1.06 -1.92 -3.39
C LYS A 66 0.19 -2.41 -4.11
N VAL A 67 0.98 -1.48 -4.68
CA VAL A 67 2.26 -1.79 -5.31
C VAL A 67 3.25 -2.34 -4.28
N LEU A 68 3.32 -1.76 -3.09
CA LEU A 68 4.20 -2.25 -2.03
C LEU A 68 3.89 -3.68 -1.63
N VAL A 69 2.61 -4.00 -1.40
CA VAL A 69 2.19 -5.37 -1.06
C VAL A 69 2.42 -6.34 -2.21
N LEU A 70 2.24 -5.89 -3.44
CA LEU A 70 2.49 -6.71 -4.62
C LEU A 70 3.97 -7.08 -4.77
N ILE A 71 4.89 -6.12 -4.56
CA ILE A 71 6.34 -6.34 -4.67
C ILE A 71 6.86 -7.11 -3.45
N CYS A 72 6.36 -6.75 -2.26
CA CYS A 72 6.89 -7.21 -0.99
C CYS A 72 5.71 -7.45 -0.01
N PRO A 73 5.13 -8.68 -0.01
CA PRO A 73 3.94 -9.00 0.77
C PRO A 73 4.09 -8.82 2.29
N THR A 74 5.32 -8.73 2.81
CA THR A 74 5.58 -8.47 4.22
C THR A 74 5.07 -7.10 4.67
N PHE A 75 4.95 -6.12 3.76
CA PHE A 75 4.36 -4.82 4.08
C PHE A 75 2.85 -4.87 4.30
N LYS A 76 2.17 -5.95 3.92
CA LYS A 76 0.71 -6.06 4.05
C LYS A 76 0.24 -5.73 5.46
N ARG A 77 0.87 -6.32 6.48
CA ARG A 77 0.51 -6.10 7.88
C ARG A 77 0.76 -4.65 8.32
N LEU A 78 1.81 -4.01 7.84
CA LEU A 78 2.10 -2.61 8.18
C LEU A 78 1.06 -1.68 7.54
N ILE A 79 0.71 -1.93 6.29
CA ILE A 79 -0.33 -1.16 5.58
C ILE A 79 -1.70 -1.40 6.23
N ASP A 80 -2.06 -2.64 6.59
CA ASP A 80 -3.27 -2.93 7.38
C ASP A 80 -3.30 -2.07 8.66
N LEU A 81 -2.21 -2.03 9.43
CA LEU A 81 -2.11 -1.21 10.66
C LEU A 81 -2.18 0.30 10.39
N TYR A 82 -1.68 0.77 9.25
CA TYR A 82 -1.76 2.18 8.85
C TYR A 82 -3.21 2.59 8.59
N TYR A 83 -3.94 1.79 7.81
CA TYR A 83 -5.36 2.03 7.51
C TYR A 83 -6.26 1.85 8.75
N GLU A 84 -5.83 1.06 9.74
CA GLU A 84 -6.46 0.98 11.08
C GLU A 84 -6.10 2.16 12.00
N GLY A 85 -5.23 3.08 11.56
CA GLY A 85 -4.75 4.22 12.35
C GLY A 85 -3.86 3.84 13.55
N LYS A 86 -3.24 2.65 13.51
CA LYS A 86 -2.40 2.12 14.59
C LYS A 86 -0.92 2.46 14.44
N ILE A 87 -0.46 2.73 13.22
CA ILE A 87 0.90 3.19 12.94
C ILE A 87 0.89 4.43 12.06
N LEU A 88 2.04 5.09 11.97
CA LEU A 88 2.28 6.27 11.15
C LEU A 88 2.78 5.85 9.77
N GLN A 89 3.05 6.86 8.92
CA GLN A 89 3.59 6.66 7.58
C GLN A 89 4.98 6.05 7.63
N MET A 90 5.41 5.48 6.51
CA MET A 90 6.71 4.84 6.38
C MET A 90 7.86 5.81 6.66
N GLU A 91 7.72 7.09 6.28
CA GLU A 91 8.70 8.16 6.55
C GLU A 91 8.91 8.43 8.05
N GLU A 92 7.90 8.16 8.87
CA GLU A 92 7.98 8.29 10.33
C GLU A 92 8.43 7.01 11.04
N THR A 93 8.39 5.87 10.33
CA THR A 93 8.70 4.54 10.88
C THR A 93 10.16 4.15 10.64
N TYR A 94 10.75 4.60 9.53
CA TYR A 94 12.11 4.24 9.11
C TYR A 94 13.00 5.48 8.99
N PRO A 95 14.28 5.39 9.38
CA PRO A 95 15.23 6.47 9.17
C PRO A 95 15.51 6.67 7.67
N GLY A 96 15.85 7.91 7.28
CA GLY A 96 15.96 8.29 5.86
C GLY A 96 16.97 7.47 5.04
N ASN A 97 18.07 7.03 5.64
CA ASN A 97 19.05 6.17 4.99
C ASN A 97 18.49 4.77 4.67
N GLU A 98 17.65 4.23 5.56
CA GLU A 98 16.95 2.97 5.31
C GLU A 98 15.91 3.13 4.20
N LEU A 99 15.19 4.25 4.14
CA LEU A 99 14.23 4.54 3.07
C LEU A 99 14.87 4.52 1.67
N ILE A 100 16.07 5.09 1.53
CA ILE A 100 16.83 5.03 0.27
C ILE A 100 17.14 3.57 -0.11
N THR A 101 17.60 2.79 0.85
CA THR A 101 17.96 1.37 0.64
C THR A 101 16.71 0.55 0.27
N ILE A 102 15.59 0.81 0.95
CA ILE A 102 14.30 0.15 0.68
C ILE A 102 13.83 0.52 -0.74
N ASP A 103 13.87 1.79 -1.12
CA ASP A 103 13.45 2.24 -2.46
C ASP A 103 14.29 1.57 -3.57
N GLU A 104 15.60 1.41 -3.38
CA GLU A 104 16.45 0.72 -4.35
C GLU A 104 16.15 -0.79 -4.45
N ILE A 105 15.95 -1.46 -3.32
CA ILE A 105 15.61 -2.88 -3.29
C ILE A 105 14.26 -3.12 -3.97
N LEU A 106 13.25 -2.30 -3.65
CA LEU A 106 11.92 -2.42 -4.23
C LEU A 106 11.92 -2.10 -5.72
N TYR A 107 12.65 -1.07 -6.16
CA TYR A 107 12.84 -0.75 -7.57
C TYR A 107 13.48 -1.91 -8.34
N HIS A 108 14.55 -2.52 -7.81
CA HIS A 108 15.19 -3.67 -8.45
C HIS A 108 14.27 -4.89 -8.49
N THR A 109 13.45 -5.08 -7.46
CA THR A 109 12.49 -6.18 -7.42
C THR A 109 11.39 -5.97 -8.45
N LEU A 110 10.82 -4.77 -8.53
CA LEU A 110 9.79 -4.41 -9.49
C LEU A 110 10.29 -4.48 -10.95
N SER A 111 11.51 -4.01 -11.22
CA SER A 111 12.09 -4.03 -12.58
C SER A 111 12.40 -5.45 -13.08
N LYS A 112 12.62 -6.40 -12.17
CA LYS A 112 12.84 -7.82 -12.47
C LYS A 112 11.56 -8.65 -12.48
N MET A 113 10.42 -8.08 -12.06
CA MET A 113 9.16 -8.81 -12.12
C MET A 113 8.89 -9.24 -13.58
N PRO A 114 8.66 -10.53 -13.83
CA PRO A 114 8.45 -11.00 -15.19
C PRO A 114 7.23 -10.28 -15.77
N LYS A 115 7.35 -9.79 -17.02
CA LYS A 115 6.24 -9.23 -17.82
C LYS A 115 5.10 -10.24 -18.09
N ARG A 116 5.08 -11.39 -17.39
CA ARG A 116 4.05 -12.43 -17.43
C ARG A 116 2.73 -12.02 -16.75
N PHE A 117 2.54 -10.74 -16.46
CA PHE A 117 1.24 -10.07 -16.53
C PHE A 117 0.68 -9.96 -17.97
N LYS A 118 1.19 -10.77 -18.92
CA LYS A 118 0.55 -11.04 -20.20
C LYS A 118 -0.82 -11.68 -19.95
N ILE A 119 -1.82 -10.81 -19.80
CA ILE A 119 -3.16 -10.91 -20.37
C ILE A 119 -3.67 -12.36 -20.43
N CYS A 120 -4.30 -12.81 -19.34
CA CYS A 120 -5.31 -13.87 -19.44
C CYS A 120 -6.61 -13.27 -20.02
N ASN A 121 -6.58 -12.80 -21.27
CA ASN A 121 -7.78 -12.47 -22.06
C ASN A 121 -7.65 -13.06 -23.46
N GLN A 122 -7.64 -14.39 -23.56
CA GLN A 122 -8.12 -15.10 -24.77
C GLN A 122 -8.63 -16.49 -24.35
N ARG A 123 -9.86 -16.57 -23.84
CA ARG A 123 -10.73 -17.76 -23.94
C ARG A 123 -12.15 -17.46 -23.44
N ILE A 124 -12.79 -16.46 -24.04
CA ILE A 124 -14.25 -16.44 -24.13
C ILE A 124 -14.60 -16.02 -25.54
N THR A 125 -14.36 -16.90 -26.50
CA THR A 125 -15.10 -16.88 -27.77
C THR A 125 -15.62 -18.29 -28.01
N SER A 126 -16.95 -18.38 -27.96
CA SER A 126 -17.75 -19.34 -28.71
C SER A 126 -17.83 -20.78 -28.16
N THR A 127 -18.60 -20.96 -27.08
CA THR A 127 -19.45 -22.15 -26.94
C THR A 127 -20.86 -21.68 -26.60
N GLY A 128 -21.62 -21.38 -27.63
CA GLY A 128 -23.00 -20.94 -27.54
C GLY A 128 -23.61 -21.01 -28.93
N ASN A 129 -24.04 -22.21 -29.30
CA ASN A 129 -25.31 -22.49 -29.97
C ASN A 129 -25.45 -24.01 -30.14
N GLU A 130 -26.05 -24.61 -29.12
CA GLU A 130 -26.99 -25.72 -29.33
C GLU A 130 -28.05 -25.27 -30.34
N SER A 131 -28.41 -26.14 -31.28
CA SER A 131 -29.72 -26.79 -31.29
C SER A 131 -29.86 -27.61 -32.56
N ASP A 132 -29.99 -28.91 -32.33
CA ASP A 132 -30.40 -29.96 -33.25
C ASP A 132 -31.56 -29.57 -34.17
N LYS A 133 -31.49 -30.08 -35.40
CA LYS A 133 -32.64 -30.23 -36.30
C LYS A 133 -33.11 -31.68 -36.26
#